data_AF-A0A372R5R0-F1
#
_entry.id   AF-A0A372R5R0-F1
#
_cell.length_a   1.000
_cell.length_b   1.000
_cell.length_c   1.000
_cell.angle_alpha   90.00
_cell.angle_beta   90.00
_cell.angle_gamma   90.00
#
_symmetry.space_group_name_H-M   'P 1'
#
loop_
_entity.id
_entity.type
_entity.pdbx_description
1 polymer ?
#
loop_
_entity_poly.entity_id
_entity_poly.type
_entity_poly.pdbx_seq_one_letter_code
_entity_poly.pdbx_strand_id
1 'polypeptide(L)' 'MNVKGCEIVPYCKTRWTTAFQSISDIIRLKAVLKELFNNYSNILLSEKIKPIICS' A
#
# COMPACT_ATOMS: atom_id res chain seq x y z
N MET A 1 -17.37 -13.34 -14.87
CA MET A 1 -16.91 -14.26 -13.81
C MET A 1 -18.14 -15.00 -13.31
N ASN A 2 -18.24 -16.31 -13.53
CA ASN A 2 -19.43 -17.09 -13.21
C ASN A 2 -19.24 -17.75 -11.84
N VAL A 3 -19.45 -16.99 -10.76
CA VAL A 3 -19.32 -17.51 -9.40
C VAL A 3 -20.65 -18.18 -9.04
N LYS A 4 -20.64 -19.50 -8.84
CA LYS A 4 -21.86 -20.23 -8.46
C LYS A 4 -22.32 -19.74 -7.08
N GLY A 5 -23.63 -19.77 -6.80
CA GLY A 5 -24.22 -19.13 -5.60
C GLY A 5 -23.61 -19.52 -4.25
N CYS A 6 -23.04 -20.73 -4.11
CA CYS A 6 -22.34 -21.16 -2.89
C CYS A 6 -20.91 -20.57 -2.73
N GLU A 7 -20.31 -20.08 -3.83
CA GLU A 7 -18.93 -19.57 -3.86
C GLU A 7 -18.86 -18.04 -3.78
N ILE A 8 -19.99 -17.33 -3.88
CA ILE A 8 -20.02 -15.86 -3.88
C ILE A 8 -19.52 -15.28 -2.55
N VAL A 9 -19.94 -15.87 -1.42
CA VAL A 9 -19.54 -15.41 -0.10
C VAL A 9 -18.05 -15.64 0.15
N PRO A 10 -17.48 -16.84 -0.08
CA PRO A 10 -16.03 -17.05 -0.04
C PRO A 10 -15.26 -16.11 -0.97
N TYR A 11 -15.72 -15.93 -2.21
CA TYR A 11 -15.08 -15.05 -3.18
C TYR A 11 -15.03 -13.59 -2.71
N CYS A 12 -16.15 -13.06 -2.20
CA CYS A 12 -16.21 -11.71 -1.66
C CYS A 12 -15.29 -11.53 -0.45
N LYS A 13 -15.24 -12.52 0.47
CA LYS A 13 -14.33 -12.49 1.63
C LYS A 13 -12.86 -12.43 1.21
N THR A 14 -12.46 -13.25 0.24
CA THR A 14 -11.09 -13.24 -0.29
C THR A 14 -10.76 -11.88 -0.89
N ARG A 15 -11.65 -11.34 -1.75
CA ARG A 15 -11.45 -10.00 -2.35
C ARG A 15 -11.31 -8.90 -1.30
N TRP A 16 -12.18 -8.89 -0.29
CA TRP A 16 -12.12 -7.90 0.79
C TRP A 16 -10.83 -8.01 1.59
N THR A 17 -10.43 -9.22 1.95
CA THR A 17 -9.21 -9.47 2.73
C THR A 17 -7.97 -9.03 1.94
N THR A 18 -7.89 -9.39 0.65
CA THR A 18 -6.79 -8.97 -0.22
C THR A 18 -6.74 -7.44 -0.37
N ALA A 19 -7.88 -6.80 -0.63
CA ALA A 19 -7.94 -5.34 -0.78
C ALA A 19 -7.52 -4.63 0.53
N PHE A 20 -8.00 -5.12 1.67
CA PHE A 20 -7.62 -4.60 2.98
C PHE A 20 -6.11 -4.73 3.21
N GLN A 21 -5.53 -5.90 2.94
CA GLN A 21 -4.09 -6.13 3.10
C GLN A 21 -3.28 -5.20 2.19
N SER A 22 -3.66 -5.08 0.92
CA SER A 22 -2.97 -4.18 -0.03
C SER A 22 -3.00 -2.72 0.43
N ILE A 23 -4.15 -2.23 0.94
CA ILE A 23 -4.27 -0.87 1.47
C ILE A 23 -3.39 -0.71 2.71
N SER A 24 -3.40 -1.69 3.63
CA SER A 24 -2.57 -1.66 4.84
C SER A 24 -1.08 -1.63 4.51
N ASP A 25 -0.64 -2.45 3.54
CA ASP A 25 0.75 -2.49 3.10
C ASP A 25 1.20 -1.17 2.47
N ILE A 26 0.34 -0.53 1.67
CA ILE A 26 0.61 0.80 1.09
C ILE A 26 0.75 1.87 2.18
N ILE A 27 -0.14 1.88 3.18
CA ILE A 27 -0.08 2.82 4.31
C ILE A 27 1.23 2.63 5.08
N ARG A 28 1.59 1.37 5.38
CA ARG A 28 2.83 1.05 6.09
C ARG A 28 4.06 1.45 5.29
N LEU A 29 4.07 1.18 3.98
CA LEU A 29 5.14 1.59 3.09
C LEU A 29 5.31 3.11 3.08
N LYS A 30 4.21 3.89 3.00
CA LYS A 30 4.27 5.36 3.06
C LYS A 30 4.91 5.83 4.37
N ALA A 31 4.59 5.22 5.49
CA ALA A 31 5.18 5.56 6.79
C ALA A 31 6.69 5.26 6.83
N VAL A 32 7.12 4.08 6.38
CA VAL A 32 8.54 3.69 6.32
C VAL A 32 9.32 4.63 5.40
N LEU A 33 8.78 4.97 4.23
CA LEU A 33 9.41 5.91 3.31
C LEU A 33 9.57 7.31 3.91
N LYS A 34 8.58 7.77 4.66
CA LYS A 34 8.64 9.07 5.36
C LYS A 34 9.71 9.07 6.45
N GLU A 35 9.81 7.99 7.22
CA GLU A 35 10.85 7.83 8.25
C GLU A 35 12.25 7.77 7.63
N LEU A 36 12.42 6.97 6.57
CA LEU A 36 13.67 6.87 5.82
C LEU A 36 14.08 8.23 5.25
N PHE A 37 13.13 9.00 4.70
CA PHE A 37 13.40 10.35 4.22
C PHE A 37 13.83 11.28 5.34
N ASN A 38 13.17 11.26 6.50
CA ASN A 38 13.56 12.11 7.63
C ASN A 38 14.97 11.78 8.13
N ASN A 39 15.32 10.49 8.23
CA ASN A 39 16.59 10.04 8.78
C ASN A 39 17.76 10.19 7.82
N TYR A 40 17.52 10.06 6.52
CA TYR A 40 18.56 10.03 5.48
C TYR A 40 18.33 11.08 4.39
N SER A 41 17.59 12.15 4.69
CA SER A 41 17.28 13.22 3.71
C SER A 41 18.55 13.69 3.00
N ASN A 42 19.62 13.94 3.73
CA ASN A 42 20.92 14.34 3.19
C ASN A 42 21.53 13.38 2.13
N ILE A 43 21.15 12.10 2.13
CA ILE A 43 21.65 11.07 1.18
C ILE A 43 20.61 10.78 0.08
N LEU A 44 19.32 10.79 0.44
CA LEU A 44 18.20 10.41 -0.42
C LEU A 44 17.54 11.57 -1.17
N LEU A 45 18.02 12.81 -0.99
CA LEU A 45 17.57 14.02 -1.68
C LEU A 45 17.92 14.01 -3.18
N SER A 46 17.34 13.06 -3.89
CA SER A 46 16.96 13.25 -5.28
C SER A 46 15.74 14.16 -5.28
N GLU A 47 15.84 15.33 -5.92
CA GLU A 47 14.74 16.26 -6.18
C GLU A 47 13.50 15.55 -6.76
N LYS A 48 13.70 14.41 -7.45
CA LYS A 48 12.62 13.61 -8.06
C LYS A 48 11.83 12.75 -7.06
N ILE A 49 12.44 12.32 -5.95
CA ILE A 49 11.80 11.40 -4.99
C ILE A 49 11.02 12.18 -3.91
N LYS A 50 11.50 13.37 -3.56
CA LYS A 50 10.86 14.27 -2.60
C LYS A 50 9.35 14.48 -2.85
N PRO A 51 8.87 14.79 -4.07
CA PRO A 51 7.43 14.97 -4.31
C PRO A 51 6.61 13.68 -4.16
N ILE A 52 7.21 12.50 -4.31
CA ILE A 52 6.49 11.21 -4.19
C ILE A 52 6.21 10.87 -2.72
N ILE A 53 7.13 11.22 -1.82
CA ILE A 53 7.03 10.90 -0.38
C ILE A 53 6.30 12.01 0.38
N CYS A 54 6.55 13.28 0.03
CA CYS A 54 6.07 14.44 0.77
C CYS A 54 4.75 15.04 0.26
N SER A 55 4.15 14.50 -0.82
CA SER A 55 2.80 14.92 -1.25
C SER A 55 1.68 14.39 -0.36
#